data_AF-A0A140GJW1-F1
#
_entry.id   AF-A0A140GJW1-F1
#
_cell.length_a   1.000
_cell.length_b   1.000
_cell.length_c   1.000
_cell.angle_alpha   90.00
_cell.angle_beta   90.00
_cell.angle_gamma   90.00
#
_symmetry.space_group_name_H-M   'P 1'
#
loop_
_entity.id
_entity.type
_entity.pdbx_description
1 polymer ?
#
loop_
_entity_poly.entity_id
_entity_poly.type
_entity_poly.pdbx_seq_one_letter_code
_entity_poly.pdbx_strand_id
1 'polypeptide(L)'
;WDGVGSNGGLPKPGQFMKVQIANHSTMRDLYIRNYPSHGINLAGVLNSTVHHITLNNSPGDAPNSISKGLSAAHNSDGFNVGNSVNLDIHDCKVWNQ
;
A
#
# COMPACT_ATOMS: atom_id res chain seq x y z
N TRP A 1 7.86 -1.76 11.55
CA TRP A 1 8.32 -2.79 10.61
C TRP A 1 9.54 -3.50 11.16
N ASP A 2 9.69 -4.78 10.88
CA ASP A 2 10.69 -5.71 11.45
C ASP A 2 11.65 -6.29 10.41
N GLY A 3 11.70 -5.70 9.21
CA GLY A 3 12.58 -6.10 8.12
C GLY A 3 12.17 -7.34 7.34
N VAL A 4 11.07 -8.02 7.71
CA VAL A 4 10.67 -9.28 7.07
C VAL A 4 9.23 -9.29 6.55
N GLY A 5 8.47 -8.22 6.77
CA GLY A 5 7.18 -8.00 6.12
C GLY A 5 6.16 -9.08 6.46
N SER A 6 5.56 -9.72 5.44
CA SER A 6 4.62 -10.84 5.59
C SER A 6 5.30 -12.21 5.63
N ASN A 7 6.63 -12.30 5.50
CA ASN A 7 7.39 -13.55 5.54
C ASN A 7 7.61 -14.09 6.97
N GLY A 8 6.71 -13.75 7.90
CA GLY A 8 6.82 -14.03 9.33
C GLY A 8 7.20 -12.79 10.16
N GLY A 9 7.84 -13.04 11.31
CA GLY A 9 8.23 -11.98 12.25
C GLY A 9 7.10 -11.57 13.19
N LEU A 10 7.05 -10.28 13.54
CA LEU A 10 6.03 -9.74 14.44
C LEU A 10 4.66 -9.68 13.75
N PRO A 11 3.55 -9.96 14.47
CA PRO A 11 2.21 -9.77 13.95
C PRO A 11 1.99 -8.33 13.46
N LYS A 12 1.45 -8.19 12.25
CA LYS A 12 1.08 -6.91 11.64
C LYS A 12 -0.12 -7.11 10.71
N PRO A 13 -0.98 -6.10 10.49
CA PRO A 13 -2.04 -6.21 9.50
C PRO A 13 -1.46 -6.59 8.15
N GLY A 14 -2.06 -7.57 7.47
CA GLY A 14 -1.60 -8.03 6.15
C GLY A 14 -1.90 -7.03 5.03
N GLN A 15 -2.86 -6.14 5.22
CA GLN A 15 -3.18 -5.04 4.31
C GLN A 15 -3.60 -3.82 5.14
N PHE A 16 -3.26 -2.61 4.68
CA PHE A 16 -3.62 -1.38 5.37
C PHE A 16 -5.06 -0.96 5.08
N MET A 17 -5.46 -1.00 3.80
CA MET A 17 -6.78 -0.56 3.37
C MET A 17 -7.31 -1.47 2.27
N LYS A 18 -8.60 -1.83 2.36
CA LYS A 18 -9.33 -2.46 1.25
C LYS A 18 -10.31 -1.45 0.67
N VAL A 19 -10.31 -1.32 -0.65
CA VAL A 19 -11.18 -0.43 -1.40
C VAL A 19 -11.92 -1.24 -2.45
N GLN A 20 -13.24 -1.10 -2.45
CA GLN A 20 -14.15 -1.73 -3.38
C GLN A 20 -15.22 -0.69 -3.75
N ILE A 21 -15.06 -0.07 -4.92
CA ILE A 21 -15.92 1.03 -5.41
C ILE A 21 -16.41 0.72 -6.84
N ALA A 22 -17.55 1.27 -7.22
CA ALA A 22 -18.17 1.03 -8.52
C ALA A 22 -18.89 2.28 -9.05
N ASN A 23 -19.46 2.20 -10.25
CA ASN A 23 -20.34 3.23 -10.83
C ASN A 23 -19.67 4.60 -11.08
N HIS A 24 -18.53 4.63 -11.77
CA HIS A 24 -17.80 5.87 -12.06
C HIS A 24 -17.37 6.61 -10.78
N SER A 25 -17.08 5.84 -9.72
CA SER A 25 -16.59 6.40 -8.46
C SER A 25 -15.16 6.88 -8.60
N THR A 26 -14.80 7.86 -7.76
CA THR A 26 -13.46 8.43 -7.72
C THR A 26 -12.92 8.43 -6.29
N MET A 27 -11.69 7.93 -6.12
CA MET A 27 -10.88 8.09 -4.92
C MET A 27 -9.66 8.95 -5.27
N ARG A 28 -9.45 10.07 -4.58
CA ARG A 28 -8.34 10.98 -4.91
C ARG A 28 -7.80 11.78 -3.74
N ASP A 29 -6.62 12.36 -3.95
CA ASP A 29 -5.99 13.37 -3.08
C ASP A 29 -5.73 12.90 -1.64
N LEU A 30 -5.35 11.63 -1.48
CA LEU A 30 -4.97 11.07 -0.18
C LEU A 30 -3.46 11.01 -0.03
N TYR A 31 -2.99 11.36 1.17
CA TYR A 31 -1.61 11.14 1.59
C TYR A 31 -1.60 10.12 2.73
N ILE A 32 -1.06 8.93 2.46
CA ILE A 32 -0.93 7.82 3.41
C ILE A 32 0.55 7.60 3.70
N ARG A 33 0.88 7.40 4.98
CA ARG A 33 2.25 7.20 5.44
C ARG A 33 2.37 6.02 6.40
N ASN A 34 3.54 5.40 6.40
CA ASN A 34 3.99 4.41 7.38
C ASN A 34 3.02 3.23 7.57
N TYR A 35 2.47 2.71 6.48
CA TYR A 35 1.56 1.58 6.53
C TYR A 35 2.32 0.27 6.78
N PRO A 36 1.75 -0.69 7.55
CA PRO A 36 2.51 -1.75 8.21
C PRO A 36 3.02 -2.88 7.31
N SER A 37 2.34 -3.16 6.18
CA SER A 37 2.73 -4.14 5.16
C SER A 37 2.17 -3.71 3.81
N HIS A 38 1.34 -4.50 3.13
CA HIS A 38 0.68 -4.12 1.89
C HIS A 38 -0.22 -2.89 2.12
N GLY A 39 -0.21 -1.96 1.18
CA GLY A 39 -0.91 -0.68 1.22
C GLY A 39 -2.40 -0.80 0.88
N ILE A 40 -2.79 -0.30 -0.29
CA ILE A 40 -4.20 -0.27 -0.73
C ILE A 40 -4.51 -1.51 -1.57
N ASN A 41 -5.44 -2.32 -1.11
CA ASN A 41 -6.02 -3.41 -1.87
C ASN A 41 -7.26 -2.93 -2.65
N LEU A 42 -7.10 -2.72 -3.95
CA LEU A 42 -8.14 -2.38 -4.93
C LEU A 42 -8.75 -3.67 -5.47
N ALA A 43 -9.72 -4.21 -4.74
CA ALA A 43 -10.35 -5.50 -5.05
C ALA A 43 -11.83 -5.34 -5.36
N GLY A 44 -12.26 -5.75 -6.56
CA GLY A 44 -13.65 -5.62 -6.98
C GLY A 44 -14.02 -4.19 -7.40
N VAL A 45 -13.07 -3.42 -7.93
CA VAL A 45 -13.30 -2.06 -8.39
C VAL A 45 -13.81 -2.08 -9.84
N LEU A 46 -14.92 -1.39 -10.11
CA LEU A 46 -15.61 -1.44 -11.40
C LEU A 46 -15.83 -0.04 -11.99
N ASN A 47 -15.37 0.18 -13.22
CA ASN A 47 -15.56 1.43 -13.98
C ASN A 47 -15.29 2.66 -13.09
N SER A 48 -14.10 2.79 -12.52
CA SER A 48 -13.81 3.79 -11.48
C SER A 48 -12.34 4.23 -11.53
N THR A 49 -12.03 5.36 -10.89
CA THR A 49 -10.72 6.02 -10.99
C THR A 49 -10.10 6.26 -9.62
N VAL A 50 -8.80 6.00 -9.49
CA VAL A 50 -7.99 6.25 -8.30
C VAL A 50 -6.79 7.12 -8.69
N HIS A 51 -6.67 8.33 -8.18
CA HIS A 51 -5.61 9.23 -8.65
C HIS A 51 -5.13 10.24 -7.62
N HIS A 52 -3.96 10.82 -7.85
CA HIS A 52 -3.32 11.75 -6.90
C HIS A 52 -3.15 11.15 -5.48
N ILE A 53 -2.96 9.84 -5.39
CA ILE A 53 -2.68 9.19 -4.12
C ILE A 53 -1.18 9.21 -3.88
N THR A 54 -0.78 9.66 -2.69
CA THR A 54 0.59 9.54 -2.21
C THR A 54 0.66 8.46 -1.14
N LEU A 55 1.50 7.45 -1.38
CA LEU A 55 1.87 6.41 -0.43
C LEU A 55 3.34 6.60 -0.07
N ASN A 56 3.64 6.87 1.20
CA ASN A 56 5.02 7.15 1.63
C ASN A 56 5.43 6.30 2.84
N ASN A 57 6.27 5.30 2.55
CA ASN A 57 6.97 4.45 3.50
C ASN A 57 8.49 4.66 3.47
N SER A 58 9.01 5.74 2.87
CA SER A 58 10.46 6.04 2.84
C SER A 58 11.18 6.00 4.20
N PRO A 59 10.55 6.30 5.36
CA PRO A 59 11.22 6.06 6.66
C PRO A 59 11.58 4.59 6.91
N GLY A 60 10.96 3.68 6.17
CA GLY A 60 11.20 2.24 6.19
C GLY A 60 12.44 1.77 5.43
N ASP A 61 13.08 2.63 4.63
CA ASP A 61 14.32 2.32 3.93
C ASP A 61 15.49 2.13 4.91
N ALA A 62 15.46 2.87 6.02
CA ALA A 62 16.47 2.77 7.07
C ALA A 62 16.20 1.54 7.97
N PRO A 63 17.26 0.85 8.45
CA PRO A 63 17.11 -0.15 9.48
C PRO A 63 16.65 0.45 10.81
N ASN A 64 16.06 -0.36 11.68
CA ASN A 64 15.67 0.01 13.03
C ASN A 64 16.06 -1.07 14.06
N SER A 65 15.70 -0.84 15.33
CA SER A 65 16.08 -1.71 16.45
C SER A 65 15.54 -3.14 16.38
N ILE A 66 14.55 -3.41 15.52
CA ILE A 66 13.90 -4.72 15.38
C ILE A 66 14.05 -5.33 13.98
N SER A 67 14.70 -4.65 13.04
CA SER A 67 14.89 -5.14 11.66
C SER A 67 16.20 -5.91 11.43
N LYS A 68 17.01 -6.10 12.49
CA LYS A 68 18.26 -6.88 12.45
C LYS A 68 19.24 -6.43 11.35
N GLY A 69 19.29 -5.11 11.10
CA GLY A 69 20.17 -4.50 10.09
C GLY A 69 19.61 -4.48 8.67
N LEU A 70 18.43 -5.08 8.43
CA LEU A 70 17.69 -4.94 7.18
C LEU A 70 16.97 -3.59 7.14
N SER A 71 16.65 -3.08 5.95
CA SER A 71 15.64 -2.01 5.79
C SER A 71 14.42 -2.35 6.63
N ALA A 72 13.92 -1.38 7.41
CA ALA A 72 12.88 -1.67 8.39
C ALA A 72 11.63 -2.22 7.71
N ALA A 73 11.16 -1.58 6.65
CA ALA A 73 9.94 -1.97 5.97
C ALA A 73 10.20 -3.13 4.99
N HIS A 74 9.20 -3.98 4.78
CA HIS A 74 9.22 -5.05 3.79
C HIS A 74 7.78 -5.48 3.48
N ASN A 75 7.51 -5.99 2.27
CA ASN A 75 6.16 -6.30 1.74
C ASN A 75 5.22 -5.09 1.78
N SER A 76 5.63 -4.08 1.03
CA SER A 76 5.22 -2.68 1.06
C SER A 76 4.12 -2.24 0.13
N ASP A 77 3.50 -3.18 -0.55
CA ASP A 77 2.99 -2.97 -1.90
C ASP A 77 2.06 -1.75 -1.95
N GLY A 78 2.29 -0.81 -2.87
CA GLY A 78 1.50 0.42 -2.90
C GLY A 78 0.02 0.14 -3.19
N PHE A 79 -0.22 -0.49 -4.34
CA PHE A 79 -1.54 -0.92 -4.79
C PHE A 79 -1.52 -2.41 -5.13
N ASN A 80 -2.36 -3.18 -4.46
CA ASN A 80 -2.67 -4.55 -4.84
C ASN A 80 -4.00 -4.56 -5.58
N VAL A 81 -4.01 -5.00 -6.84
CA VAL A 81 -5.21 -5.00 -7.68
C VAL A 81 -5.70 -6.43 -7.89
N GLY A 82 -6.99 -6.66 -7.64
CA GLY A 82 -7.62 -7.95 -7.88
C GLY A 82 -9.06 -7.81 -8.36
N ASN A 83 -9.50 -8.71 -9.24
CA ASN A 83 -10.90 -8.81 -9.68
C ASN A 83 -11.55 -7.47 -10.06
N SER A 84 -10.81 -6.58 -10.71
CA SER A 84 -11.26 -5.22 -11.06
C SER A 84 -11.39 -5.07 -12.57
N VAL A 85 -12.33 -4.26 -13.04
CA VAL A 85 -12.63 -4.04 -14.45
C VAL A 85 -12.74 -2.54 -14.70
N ASN A 86 -12.04 -2.03 -15.72
CA ASN A 86 -12.00 -0.60 -16.05
C ASN A 86 -11.66 0.28 -14.85
N LEU A 87 -10.61 -0.13 -14.12
CA LEU A 87 -9.99 0.66 -13.07
C LEU A 87 -8.85 1.47 -13.69
N ASP A 88 -8.92 2.79 -13.57
CA ASP A 88 -7.85 3.70 -13.95
C ASP A 88 -7.10 4.19 -12.70
N ILE A 89 -5.78 4.04 -12.69
CA ILE A 89 -4.90 4.52 -11.63
C ILE A 89 -3.84 5.44 -12.25
N HIS A 90 -3.87 6.72 -11.91
CA HIS A 90 -2.96 7.71 -12.50
C HIS A 90 -2.51 8.77 -11.49
N ASP A 91 -1.42 9.49 -11.81
CA ASP A 91 -0.87 10.60 -11.00
C ASP A 91 -0.57 10.28 -9.52
N CYS A 92 -0.33 9.00 -9.21
CA CYS A 92 0.03 8.55 -7.87
C CYS A 92 1.55 8.62 -7.64
N LYS A 93 1.96 8.83 -6.39
CA LYS A 93 3.36 8.77 -5.95
C LYS A 93 3.52 7.69 -4.89
N VAL A 94 4.48 6.79 -5.08
CA VAL A 94 4.70 5.66 -4.18
C VAL A 94 6.18 5.59 -3.81
N TRP A 95 6.46 5.79 -2.53
CA TRP A 95 7.74 5.45 -1.91
C TRP A 95 7.48 4.26 -1.00
N ASN A 96 8.02 3.09 -1.36
CA ASN A 96 7.67 1.84 -0.73
C ASN A 96 8.85 1.24 0.06
N GLN A 97 9.60 0.28 -0.48
CA GLN A 97 10.68 -0.47 0.17
C GLN A 97 11.69 -1.04 -0.82
#